data_AF-A0A2V9N590-F1
#
_entry.id   AF-A0A2V9N590-F1
#
_cell.length_a   1.000
_cell.length_b   1.000
_cell.length_c   1.000
_cell.angle_alpha   90.00
_cell.angle_beta   90.00
_cell.angle_gamma   90.00
#
_symmetry.space_group_name_H-M   'P 1'
#
loop_
_entity.id
_entity.type
_entity.pdbx_description
1 polymer ?
#
loop_
_entity_poly.entity_id
_entity_poly.type
_entity_poly.pdbx_seq_one_letter_code
_entity_poly.pdbx_strand_id
1 'polypeptide(L)'
;MLASAFAHLDTAIAGSGGKGKTRQEARLVAIPLLKVSAGTHGEEGDKLLDLSEAPAEEMIAAPSQWCPNPAHTSCLRVKGHSMTPTIPDDAIVAVDASQTDHSQLDNKIVVLGM
;
A
#
# COMPACT_ATOMS: atom_id res chain seq x y z
N MET A 1 13.43 15.65 4.83
CA MET A 1 12.05 16.11 5.13
C MET A 1 11.21 15.93 3.87
N LEU A 2 10.58 14.77 3.67
CA LEU A 2 9.49 14.69 2.69
C LEU A 2 8.24 15.21 3.40
N ALA A 3 7.74 16.35 2.93
CA ALA A 3 6.42 16.82 3.31
C ALA A 3 5.43 15.71 2.99
N SER A 4 4.61 15.31 3.96
CA SER A 4 3.47 14.45 3.73
C SER A 4 2.58 15.15 2.70
N ALA A 5 2.70 14.72 1.45
CA ALA A 5 1.88 15.22 0.36
C ALA A 5 0.50 14.58 0.54
N PHE A 6 -0.31 15.17 1.41
CA PHE A 6 -1.75 14.97 1.33
C PHE A 6 -2.15 15.49 -0.05
N ALA A 7 -2.26 14.60 -1.03
CA ALA A 7 -2.87 14.93 -2.30
C ALA A 7 -4.26 15.48 -1.99
N HIS A 8 -4.62 16.60 -2.60
CA HIS A 8 -5.98 17.11 -2.56
C HIS A 8 -6.86 16.14 -3.34
N LEU A 9 -7.42 15.16 -2.63
CA LEU A 9 -8.26 14.13 -3.21
C LEU A 9 -9.71 14.61 -3.18
N ASP A 10 -10.19 15.08 -4.33
CA ASP A 10 -11.60 15.40 -4.50
C ASP A 10 -12.43 14.12 -4.52
N THR A 11 -13.39 14.02 -3.60
CA THR A 11 -14.28 12.85 -3.52
C THR A 11 -15.55 13.15 -4.28
N ALA A 12 -15.73 12.52 -5.44
CA ALA A 12 -17.00 12.49 -6.15
C ALA A 12 -17.79 11.23 -5.77
N ILE A 13 -19.04 11.40 -5.31
CA ILE A 13 -19.91 10.28 -4.94
C ILE A 13 -20.86 10.01 -6.10
N ALA A 14 -20.75 8.83 -6.72
CA ALA A 14 -21.70 8.36 -7.73
C ALA A 14 -22.68 7.35 -7.10
N GLY A 15 -23.99 7.61 -7.23
CA GLY A 15 -25.05 6.70 -6.76
C GLY A 15 -26.46 7.24 -7.00
N SER A 16 -27.40 6.36 -7.35
CA SER A 16 -28.80 6.72 -7.60
C SER A 16 -29.64 6.72 -6.32
N GLY A 17 -29.80 7.89 -5.70
CA GLY A 17 -30.97 8.21 -4.88
C GLY A 17 -30.92 7.85 -3.38
N GLY A 18 -31.17 8.86 -2.55
CA GLY A 18 -31.48 8.72 -1.12
C GLY A 18 -31.02 9.93 -0.31
N LYS A 19 -31.91 10.91 -0.09
CA LYS A 19 -31.67 12.00 0.87
C LYS A 19 -31.48 11.39 2.27
N GLY A 20 -30.37 11.72 2.91
CA GLY A 20 -30.19 11.55 4.36
C GLY A 20 -29.25 10.43 4.77
N LYS A 21 -27.97 10.77 4.84
CA LYS A 21 -27.16 10.78 6.07
C LYS A 21 -25.96 11.64 5.75
N THR A 22 -25.56 12.54 6.65
CA THR A 22 -24.26 13.21 6.59
C THR A 22 -23.21 12.10 6.69
N ARG A 23 -22.87 11.50 5.55
CA ARG A 23 -21.95 10.38 5.49
C ARG A 23 -20.58 11.02 5.58
N GLN A 24 -19.93 10.78 6.73
CA GLN A 24 -18.61 11.30 7.05
C GLN A 24 -17.73 11.20 5.81
N GLU A 25 -17.26 12.35 5.32
CA GLU A 25 -16.32 12.38 4.20
C GLU A 25 -15.14 11.49 4.58
N ALA A 26 -14.93 10.42 3.79
CA ALA A 26 -13.82 9.54 4.03
C ALA A 26 -12.54 10.35 3.84
N ARG A 27 -11.79 10.57 4.91
CA ARG A 27 -10.46 11.19 4.80
C ARG A 27 -9.59 10.19 4.06
N LEU A 28 -9.21 10.53 2.83
CA LEU A 28 -8.35 9.71 1.99
C LEU A 28 -6.88 10.10 2.17
N VAL A 29 -6.01 9.13 1.97
CA VAL A 29 -4.57 9.33 1.80
C VAL A 29 -4.17 8.77 0.43
N ALA A 30 -3.20 9.41 -0.20
CA ALA A 30 -2.59 8.90 -1.42
C ALA A 30 -1.36 8.07 -1.05
N ILE A 31 -1.32 6.82 -1.50
CA ILE A 31 -0.24 5.86 -1.25
C ILE A 31 0.41 5.54 -2.61
N PRO A 32 1.73 5.70 -2.77
CA PRO A 32 2.38 5.44 -4.05
C PRO A 32 2.37 3.95 -4.38
N LEU A 33 1.97 3.58 -5.60
CA LEU A 33 2.23 2.26 -6.17
C LEU A 33 3.61 2.32 -6.82
N LEU A 34 4.56 1.59 -6.25
CA LEU A 34 5.94 1.59 -6.72
C LEU A 34 6.07 0.70 -7.96
N LYS A 35 6.97 1.09 -8.87
CA LYS A 35 7.32 0.31 -10.06
C LYS A 35 8.27 -0.85 -9.71
N VAL A 36 7.93 -1.60 -8.67
CA VAL A 36 8.66 -2.79 -8.21
C VAL A 36 7.68 -3.88 -7.77
N SER A 37 8.11 -5.12 -7.92
CA SER A 37 7.33 -6.31 -7.57
C SER A 37 7.95 -7.08 -6.41
N ALA A 38 7.14 -7.46 -5.43
CA ALA A 38 7.52 -8.36 -4.36
C ALA A 38 7.33 -9.81 -4.81
N GLY A 39 8.44 -10.54 -4.98
CA GLY A 39 8.42 -11.97 -5.28
C GLY A 39 8.03 -12.79 -4.06
N THR A 40 7.11 -13.73 -4.24
CA THR A 40 6.80 -14.73 -3.22
C THR A 40 7.72 -15.96 -3.36
N HIS A 41 7.59 -16.97 -2.50
CA HIS A 41 8.48 -18.14 -2.53
C HIS A 41 8.54 -18.79 -3.93
N GLY A 42 9.75 -18.93 -4.47
CA GLY A 42 10.02 -19.50 -5.80
C GLY A 42 10.03 -18.50 -6.94
N GLU A 43 9.64 -17.24 -6.72
CA GLU A 43 9.63 -16.17 -7.72
C GLU A 43 10.62 -15.06 -7.37
N GLU A 44 11.35 -14.58 -8.36
CA GLU A 44 12.25 -13.44 -8.19
C GLU A 44 11.46 -12.12 -8.22
N GLY A 45 11.55 -11.38 -7.12
CA GLY A 45 11.11 -9.99 -7.02
C GLY A 45 12.20 -9.02 -7.48
N ASP A 46 11.85 -7.74 -7.58
CA ASP A 46 12.82 -6.71 -7.95
C ASP A 46 13.86 -6.51 -6.85
N LYS A 47 15.12 -6.40 -7.25
CA LYS A 47 16.26 -6.22 -6.34
C LYS A 47 16.43 -4.76 -5.99
N LEU A 48 15.76 -4.34 -4.92
CA LEU A 48 15.89 -3.00 -4.36
C LEU A 48 16.15 -3.09 -2.85
N LEU A 49 17.19 -2.38 -2.41
CA LEU A 49 17.61 -2.35 -1.00
C LEU A 49 16.62 -1.54 -0.15
N ASP A 50 16.10 -0.44 -0.68
CA ASP A 50 15.16 0.46 0.02
C ASP A 50 14.00 0.86 -0.88
N LEU A 51 12.77 0.54 -0.44
CA LEU A 51 11.53 0.90 -1.12
C LEU A 51 11.35 2.43 -1.27
N SER A 52 11.99 3.23 -0.42
CA SER A 52 11.93 4.69 -0.50
C SER A 52 12.62 5.25 -1.76
N GLU A 53 13.51 4.47 -2.38
CA GLU A 53 14.23 4.84 -3.61
C GLU A 53 13.48 4.40 -4.88
N ALA A 54 12.44 3.57 -4.76
CA ALA A 54 11.68 3.10 -5.91
C ALA A 54 10.86 4.25 -6.54
N PRO A 55 10.86 4.40 -7.87
CA PRO A 55 9.96 5.34 -8.51
C PRO A 55 8.51 4.88 -8.37
N ALA A 56 7.60 5.82 -8.10
CA ALA A 56 6.16 5.58 -8.17
C ALA A 56 5.70 5.47 -9.63
N GLU A 57 4.91 4.46 -9.94
CA GLU A 57 4.22 4.29 -11.22
C GLU A 57 2.82 4.95 -11.17
N GLU A 58 2.11 4.79 -10.06
CA GLU A 58 0.75 5.32 -9.86
C GLU A 58 0.54 5.76 -8.39
N MET A 59 -0.66 6.27 -8.08
CA MET A 59 -1.10 6.61 -6.73
C MET A 59 -2.43 5.92 -6.41
N ILE A 60 -2.50 5.26 -5.26
CA ILE A 60 -3.70 4.62 -4.73
C ILE A 60 -4.33 5.53 -3.67
N ALA A 61 -5.61 5.87 -3.83
CA ALA A 61 -6.38 6.55 -2.79
C ALA A 61 -7.00 5.53 -1.83
N ALA A 62 -6.63 5.60 -0.55
CA ALA A 62 -7.15 4.71 0.49
C ALA A 62 -7.76 5.51 1.64
N PRO A 63 -8.79 4.99 2.34
CA PRO A 63 -9.22 5.56 3.62
C PRO A 63 -8.05 5.67 4.58
N SER A 64 -7.85 6.85 5.18
CA SER A 64 -6.78 7.12 6.15
C SER A 64 -6.73 6.10 7.30
N GLN A 65 -7.88 5.59 7.74
CA GLN A 65 -7.97 4.55 8.76
C GLN A 65 -7.34 3.19 8.36
N TRP A 66 -7.12 2.93 7.08
CA TRP A 66 -6.41 1.72 6.60
C TRP A 66 -4.89 1.89 6.61
N CYS A 67 -4.40 3.12 6.70
CA CYS A 67 -3.00 3.46 6.55
C CYS A 67 -2.54 4.32 7.73
N PRO A 68 -2.12 3.71 8.85
CA PRO A 68 -1.73 4.44 10.04
C PRO A 68 -0.46 5.28 9.84
N ASN A 69 0.44 4.84 8.96
CA ASN A 69 1.75 5.47 8.72
C ASN A 69 1.92 5.89 7.25
N PRO A 70 1.10 6.81 6.70
CA PRO A 70 1.06 7.10 5.27
C PRO A 70 2.39 7.60 4.68
N ALA A 71 3.26 8.22 5.48
CA ALA A 71 4.59 8.65 5.05
C ALA A 71 5.59 7.48 4.85
N HIS A 72 5.27 6.30 5.39
CA HIS A 72 6.11 5.10 5.35
C HIS A 72 5.40 3.93 4.65
N THR A 73 4.24 4.18 4.03
CA THR A 73 3.47 3.15 3.35
C THR A 73 3.61 3.29 1.84
N SER A 74 3.90 2.18 1.18
CA SER A 74 3.94 2.07 -0.28
C SER A 74 3.18 0.84 -0.74
N CYS A 75 2.54 0.93 -1.90
CA CYS A 75 1.89 -0.20 -2.55
C CYS A 75 2.86 -0.92 -3.49
N LEU A 76 2.83 -2.25 -3.52
CA LEU A 76 3.64 -3.10 -4.37
C LEU A 76 2.75 -4.12 -5.10
N ARG A 77 3.16 -4.54 -6.30
CA ARG A 77 2.58 -5.72 -6.96
C ARG A 77 3.25 -6.98 -6.41
N VAL A 78 2.45 -8.03 -6.23
CA VAL A 78 2.95 -9.35 -5.82
C VAL A 78 3.17 -10.22 -7.05
N LYS A 79 4.30 -10.94 -7.07
CA LYS A 79 4.62 -11.92 -8.11
C LYS A 79 4.74 -13.32 -7.52
N GLY A 80 3.96 -14.25 -8.06
CA GLY A 80 3.93 -15.64 -7.66
C GLY A 80 2.69 -16.05 -6.88
N HIS A 81 2.56 -17.36 -6.70
CA HIS A 81 1.33 -17.99 -6.23
C HIS A 81 1.44 -18.61 -4.83
N SER A 82 2.61 -18.52 -4.17
CA SER A 82 2.83 -19.23 -2.90
C SER A 82 1.97 -18.74 -1.73
N MET A 83 1.40 -17.53 -1.84
CA MET A 83 0.50 -16.93 -0.84
C MET A 83 -1.00 -17.06 -1.22
N THR A 84 -1.32 -17.73 -2.33
CA THR A 84 -2.70 -18.01 -2.74
C THR A 84 -3.38 -19.00 -1.77
N PRO A 85 -4.68 -18.83 -1.45
CA PRO A 85 -5.63 -17.87 -2.01
C PRO A 85 -5.67 -16.50 -1.31
N THR A 86 -4.93 -16.34 -0.21
CA THR A 86 -5.01 -15.13 0.61
C THR A 86 -4.45 -13.89 -0.10
N ILE A 87 -3.32 -14.05 -0.80
CA ILE A 87 -2.72 -13.03 -1.65
C ILE A 87 -2.50 -13.68 -3.03
N PRO A 88 -3.36 -13.41 -4.01
CA PRO A 88 -3.19 -13.94 -5.36
C PRO A 88 -2.02 -13.27 -6.08
N ASP A 89 -1.54 -13.91 -7.14
CA ASP A 89 -0.61 -13.31 -8.10
C ASP A 89 -1.18 -11.99 -8.66
N ASP A 90 -0.30 -11.02 -8.91
CA ASP A 90 -0.60 -9.64 -9.33
C ASP A 90 -1.49 -8.83 -8.37
N ALA A 91 -1.70 -9.31 -7.14
CA ALA A 91 -2.33 -8.51 -6.10
C ALA A 91 -1.50 -7.26 -5.77
N ILE A 92 -2.19 -6.16 -5.48
CA ILE A 92 -1.56 -4.97 -4.90
C ILE A 92 -1.64 -5.07 -3.38
N VAL A 93 -0.48 -4.99 -2.72
CA VAL A 93 -0.37 -4.98 -1.26
C VAL A 93 0.19 -3.65 -0.78
N ALA A 94 -0.36 -3.10 0.29
CA ALA A 94 0.21 -1.93 0.97
C ALA A 94 1.18 -2.39 2.06
N VAL A 95 2.41 -1.89 2.01
CA VAL A 95 3.51 -2.25 2.91
C VAL A 95 3.85 -1.04 3.77
N ASP A 96 3.70 -1.18 5.08
CA ASP A 96 4.12 -0.19 6.07
C ASP A 96 5.56 -0.47 6.51
N ALA A 97 6.49 0.40 6.13
CA ALA A 97 7.92 0.28 6.43
C ALA A 97 8.34 1.03 7.71
N SER A 98 7.40 1.50 8.54
CA SER A 98 7.71 2.22 9.79
C SER A 98 8.30 1.33 10.89
N GLN A 99 8.20 0.00 10.77
CA GLN A 99 8.74 -0.98 11.71
C GLN A 99 9.63 -2.00 10.99
N THR A 100 10.88 -2.09 11.43
CA THR A 100 11.91 -3.00 10.87
C THR A 100 12.57 -3.87 11.94
N ASP A 101 12.26 -3.69 13.23
CA ASP A 101 12.70 -4.56 14.31
C ASP A 101 12.05 -5.94 14.15
N HIS A 102 12.88 -6.93 13.87
CA HIS A 102 12.47 -8.31 13.66
C HIS A 102 11.65 -8.86 14.84
N SER A 103 11.98 -8.49 16.08
CA SER A 103 11.25 -8.96 17.27
C SER A 103 9.81 -8.43 17.35
N GLN A 104 9.51 -7.35 16.62
CA GLN A 104 8.18 -6.73 16.54
C GLN A 104 7.40 -7.16 15.29
N LEU A 105 7.99 -8.03 14.46
CA LEU A 105 7.43 -8.51 13.20
C LEU A 105 7.03 -9.99 13.21
N ASP A 106 7.24 -10.68 14.34
CA ASP A 106 6.80 -12.06 14.52
C ASP A 106 5.29 -12.22 14.23
N ASN A 107 4.95 -13.27 13.46
CA ASN A 107 3.60 -13.59 12.99
C ASN A 107 2.96 -12.55 12.04
N LYS A 108 3.75 -11.65 11.44
CA LYS A 108 3.27 -10.74 10.39
C LYS A 108 3.70 -11.23 9.00
N ILE A 109 2.96 -10.80 7.98
CA ILE A 109 3.43 -10.89 6.59
C ILE A 109 4.41 -9.73 6.38
N VAL A 110 5.62 -10.05 5.96
CA VAL A 110 6.70 -9.08 5.79
C VAL A 110 7.22 -9.11 4.36
N VAL A 111 7.67 -7.96 3.87
CA VAL A 111 8.48 -7.86 2.66
C VAL A 111 9.93 -7.73 3.11
N LEU A 112 10.79 -8.60 2.60
CA LEU A 112 12.23 -8.58 2.90
C LEU A 112 12.96 -7.96 1.70
N GLY A 113 13.65 -6.84 1.95
CA GLY A 113 14.66 -6.33 1.02
C GLY A 113 15.91 -7.22 1.07
N MET A 114 16.56 -7.40 -0.08
CA MET A 114 17.88 -8.06 -0.16
C MET A 114 18.99 -7.03 0.01
#